data_AF-A0A955DPU0-F1
#
_entry.id   AF-A0A955DPU0-F1
#
_cell.length_a   1.000
_cell.length_b   1.000
_cell.length_c   1.000
_cell.angle_alpha   90.00
_cell.angle_beta   90.00
_cell.angle_gamma   90.00
#
_symmetry.space_group_name_H-M   'P 1'
#
loop_
_entity.id
_entity.type
_entity.pdbx_description
1 polymer ?
#
loop_
_entity_poly.entity_id
_entity_poly.type
_entity_poly.pdbx_seq_one_letter_code
_entity_poly.pdbx_strand_id
1 'polypeptide(L)'
;MVRSSTNSIKHAEQVFRQHGGVLRTREALSAGVHPRTLYALRDSGRINRLARGLYRMADSAPAENPDLMTVAGRIPRGVICLVSALAFHEITTQIPHAVDLALPRGMTTPA
;
A
#
# COMPACT_ATOMS: atom_id res chain seq x y z
N MET A 1 0.48 32.95 -8.26
CA MET A 1 -0.43 31.78 -8.42
C MET A 1 0.20 30.51 -7.82
N VAL A 2 0.61 30.50 -6.55
CA VAL A 2 1.38 29.38 -5.92
C VAL A 2 0.62 28.71 -4.75
N ARG A 3 -0.46 29.33 -4.24
CA ARG A 3 -1.12 28.90 -3.00
C ARG A 3 -1.95 27.61 -3.12
N SER A 4 -2.50 27.30 -4.29
CA SER A 4 -3.39 26.14 -4.46
C SER A 4 -2.65 24.79 -4.47
N SER A 5 -1.47 24.72 -5.12
CA SER A 5 -0.69 23.47 -5.23
C SER A 5 -0.19 22.95 -3.88
N THR A 6 0.24 23.86 -2.99
CA THR A 6 0.68 23.49 -1.64
C THR A 6 -0.46 22.90 -0.81
N ASN A 7 -1.69 23.40 -1.00
CA ASN A 7 -2.85 22.88 -0.29
C ASN A 7 -3.22 21.47 -0.78
N SER A 8 -3.16 21.24 -2.09
CA SER A 8 -3.41 19.90 -2.66
C SER A 8 -2.40 18.86 -2.17
N ILE A 9 -1.12 19.23 -2.06
CA ILE A 9 -0.08 18.32 -1.53
C ILE A 9 -0.35 17.99 -0.07
N LYS A 10 -0.61 19.00 0.77
CA LYS A 10 -0.94 18.78 2.19
C LYS A 10 -2.18 17.91 2.38
N HIS A 11 -3.23 18.17 1.60
CA HIS A 11 -4.44 17.36 1.62
C HIS A 11 -4.13 15.90 1.27
N ALA A 12 -3.36 15.67 0.22
CA ALA A 12 -2.99 14.33 -0.19
C ALA A 12 -2.16 13.59 0.87
N GLU A 13 -1.19 14.25 1.53
CA GLU A 13 -0.46 13.63 2.65
C GLU A 13 -1.38 13.30 3.84
N GLN A 14 -2.32 14.19 4.15
CA GLN A 14 -3.29 13.93 5.20
C GLN A 14 -4.16 12.72 4.86
N VAL A 15 -4.57 12.57 3.60
CA VAL A 15 -5.30 11.39 3.12
C VAL A 15 -4.47 10.12 3.31
N PHE A 16 -3.17 10.12 2.98
CA PHE A 16 -2.28 9.00 3.26
C PHE A 16 -2.20 8.67 4.75
N ARG A 17 -2.03 9.67 5.62
CA ARG A 17 -1.96 9.48 7.08
C ARG A 17 -3.24 8.88 7.65
N GLN A 18 -4.40 9.32 7.17
CA GLN A 18 -5.70 8.79 7.59
C GLN A 18 -5.91 7.31 7.20
N HIS A 19 -5.20 6.82 6.17
CA HIS A 19 -5.26 5.45 5.71
C HIS A 19 -4.05 4.61 6.17
N GLY A 20 -3.40 5.00 7.27
CA GLY A 20 -2.26 4.24 7.82
C GLY A 20 -0.98 4.34 6.99
N GLY A 21 -0.85 5.37 6.16
CA GLY A 21 0.35 5.65 5.39
C GLY A 21 0.50 4.85 4.10
N VAL A 22 -0.45 3.96 3.77
CA VAL A 22 -0.44 3.14 2.54
C VAL A 22 -1.77 3.31 1.81
N LEU A 23 -1.72 3.58 0.50
CA LEU A 23 -2.90 3.79 -0.32
C LEU A 23 -2.75 3.27 -1.74
N ARG A 24 -3.84 2.73 -2.28
CA ARG A 24 -3.97 2.46 -3.71
C ARG A 24 -4.25 3.74 -4.48
N THR A 25 -3.90 3.77 -5.76
CA THR A 25 -4.30 4.87 -6.66
C THR A 25 -5.81 5.08 -6.62
N ARG A 26 -6.61 4.02 -6.72
CA ARG A 26 -8.08 4.13 -6.73
C ARG A 26 -8.63 4.75 -5.44
N GLU A 27 -8.05 4.39 -4.30
CA GLU A 27 -8.44 4.92 -2.99
C GLU A 27 -8.05 6.40 -2.86
N ALA A 28 -6.82 6.76 -3.24
CA ALA A 28 -6.36 8.14 -3.24
C ALA A 28 -7.24 9.03 -4.14
N LEU A 29 -7.56 8.57 -5.35
CA LEU A 29 -8.45 9.29 -6.27
C LEU A 29 -9.86 9.45 -5.69
N SER A 30 -10.41 8.38 -5.09
CA SER A 30 -11.74 8.41 -4.47
C SER A 30 -11.79 9.34 -3.24
N ALA A 31 -10.66 9.52 -2.56
CA ALA A 31 -10.48 10.45 -1.45
C ALA A 31 -10.22 11.90 -1.90
N GLY A 32 -10.31 12.21 -3.20
CA GLY A 32 -10.17 13.57 -3.73
C GLY A 32 -8.74 13.99 -4.09
N VAL A 33 -7.77 13.06 -4.06
CA VAL A 33 -6.40 13.35 -4.51
C VAL A 33 -6.35 13.35 -6.03
N HIS A 34 -6.02 14.48 -6.63
CA HIS A 34 -5.86 14.56 -8.09
C HIS A 34 -4.64 13.73 -8.56
N PRO A 35 -4.71 13.01 -9.71
CA PRO A 35 -3.60 12.16 -10.20
C PRO A 35 -2.27 12.91 -10.31
N ARG A 36 -2.32 14.17 -10.79
CA ARG A 36 -1.13 15.04 -10.89
C ARG A 36 -0.46 15.28 -9.53
N THR A 37 -1.25 15.45 -8.46
CA THR A 37 -0.75 15.65 -7.10
C THR A 37 -0.12 14.37 -6.57
N LEU A 38 -0.75 13.22 -6.83
CA LEU A 38 -0.20 11.91 -6.46
C LEU A 38 1.17 11.67 -7.12
N TYR A 39 1.31 11.96 -8.42
CA TYR A 39 2.58 11.84 -9.11
C TYR A 39 3.61 12.86 -8.63
N ALA A 40 3.20 14.10 -8.33
CA ALA A 40 4.09 15.09 -7.74
C ALA A 40 4.63 14.66 -6.37
N LEU A 41 3.80 14.03 -5.52
CA LEU A 41 4.23 13.44 -4.25
C LEU A 41 5.26 12.31 -4.46
N ARG A 42 5.03 11.45 -5.46
CA ARG A 42 5.96 10.37 -5.81
C ARG A 42 7.29 10.94 -6.30
N ASP A 43 7.24 11.89 -7.24
CA ASP A 43 8.43 12.43 -7.90
C ASP A 43 9.26 13.30 -6.94
N SER A 44 8.62 13.90 -5.93
CA SER A 44 9.29 14.59 -4.83
C SER A 44 9.79 13.67 -3.70
N GLY A 45 9.58 12.36 -3.81
CA GLY A 45 10.03 11.37 -2.81
C GLY A 45 9.24 11.38 -1.50
N ARG A 46 8.09 12.08 -1.43
CA ARG A 46 7.23 12.11 -0.23
C ARG A 46 6.43 10.81 -0.07
N ILE A 47 6.16 10.13 -1.19
CA ILE A 47 5.62 8.78 -1.21
C ILE A 47 6.49 7.86 -2.08
N ASN A 48 6.60 6.61 -1.67
CA ASN A 48 7.29 5.54 -2.38
C ASN A 48 6.28 4.60 -3.02
N ARG A 49 6.58 4.13 -4.23
CA ARG A 49 5.76 3.12 -4.90
C ARG A 49 6.16 1.73 -4.42
N LEU A 50 5.24 1.02 -3.77
CA LEU A 50 5.43 -0.37 -3.35
C LEU A 50 5.18 -1.35 -4.49
N ALA A 51 4.09 -1.12 -5.23
CA ALA A 51 3.71 -1.92 -6.39
C ALA A 51 2.96 -1.05 -7.41
N ARG A 52 2.53 -1.63 -8.53
CA ARG A 52 1.69 -0.89 -9.48
C ARG A 52 0.39 -0.44 -8.82
N GLY A 53 0.25 0.88 -8.70
CA GLY A 53 -0.93 1.51 -8.12
C GLY A 53 -1.02 1.39 -6.60
N LEU A 54 0.08 1.04 -5.90
CA LEU A 54 0.16 0.98 -4.44
C LEU A 54 1.34 1.84 -3.97
N TYR A 55 1.06 2.77 -3.06
CA TYR A 55 2.00 3.76 -2.57
C TYR A 55 2.04 3.77 -1.06
N ARG A 56 3.20 4.09 -0.48
CA ARG A 56 3.38 4.35 0.95
C ARG A 56 4.01 5.70 1.19
N MET A 57 3.76 6.36 2.31
CA MET A 57 4.54 7.54 2.69
C MET A 57 6.01 7.16 2.95
N ALA A 58 6.91 8.07 2.57
CA ALA A 58 8.34 7.86 2.73
C ALA A 58 8.81 8.03 4.18
N ASP A 59 8.09 8.80 4.99
CA ASP A 59 8.37 9.05 6.42
C ASP A 59 7.85 7.94 7.35
N SER A 60 7.14 6.95 6.81
CA SER A 60 6.61 5.83 7.62
C SER A 60 7.72 4.86 8.02
N ALA A 61 7.61 4.32 9.23
CA ALA A 61 8.53 3.28 9.73
C ALA A 61 8.66 2.13 8.71
N PRO A 62 9.85 1.51 8.60
CA PRO A 62 10.01 0.30 7.80
C PRO A 62 8.95 -0.74 8.18
N ALA A 63 8.32 -1.36 7.20
CA ALA A 63 7.39 -2.44 7.47
C ALA A 63 8.18 -3.65 7.96
N GLU A 64 7.74 -4.25 9.07
CA GLU A 64 8.32 -5.50 9.60
C GLU A 64 8.28 -6.61 8.54
N ASN A 65 7.15 -6.69 7.82
CA ASN A 65 6.91 -7.66 6.75
C ASN A 65 6.54 -6.92 5.45
N PRO A 66 7.53 -6.42 4.69
CA PRO A 66 7.27 -5.57 3.51
C PRO A 66 6.50 -6.30 2.40
N ASP A 67 6.73 -7.60 2.24
CA ASP A 67 6.04 -8.42 1.26
C ASP A 67 4.57 -8.62 1.64
N LEU A 68 4.29 -8.94 2.92
CA LEU A 68 2.93 -9.07 3.42
C LEU A 68 2.15 -7.75 3.34
N MET A 69 2.78 -6.63 3.71
CA MET A 69 2.19 -5.30 3.55
C MET A 69 1.83 -5.02 2.09
N THR A 70 2.73 -5.34 1.16
CA THR A 70 2.51 -5.13 -0.28
C THR A 70 1.37 -5.99 -0.80
N VAL A 71 1.32 -7.28 -0.42
CA VAL A 71 0.27 -8.22 -0.84
C VAL A 71 -1.09 -7.84 -0.26
N ALA A 72 -1.17 -7.56 1.05
CA ALA A 72 -2.40 -7.09 1.69
C ALA A 72 -2.90 -5.77 1.06
N GLY A 73 -1.98 -4.84 0.81
CA GLY A 73 -2.24 -3.59 0.12
C GLY A 73 -2.63 -3.75 -1.34
N ARG A 74 -2.31 -4.87 -1.99
CA ARG A 74 -2.67 -5.17 -3.39
C ARG A 74 -3.95 -6.00 -3.52
N ILE A 75 -4.24 -6.86 -2.56
CA ILE A 75 -5.33 -7.85 -2.59
C ILE A 75 -6.08 -7.79 -1.26
N PRO A 76 -6.98 -6.81 -1.07
CA PRO A 76 -7.51 -6.47 0.26
C PRO A 76 -8.54 -7.49 0.76
N ARG A 77 -9.03 -8.36 -0.15
CA ARG A 77 -9.95 -9.46 0.15
C ARG A 77 -9.24 -10.82 0.23
N GLY A 78 -7.92 -10.84 -0.01
CA GLY A 78 -7.12 -12.05 0.12
C GLY A 78 -6.80 -12.30 1.59
N VAL A 79 -6.64 -13.57 1.96
CA VAL A 79 -6.30 -13.99 3.32
C VAL A 79 -4.93 -14.67 3.27
N ILE A 80 -3.97 -14.20 4.07
CA ILE A 80 -2.65 -14.84 4.20
C ILE A 80 -2.86 -16.23 4.81
N CYS A 81 -2.27 -17.26 4.22
CA CYS A 81 -2.49 -18.65 4.62
C CYS A 81 -1.19 -19.46 4.67
N LEU A 82 -1.32 -20.76 4.99
CA LEU A 82 -0.22 -21.74 4.97
C LEU A 82 1.04 -21.26 5.71
N VAL A 83 2.22 -21.46 5.11
CA VAL A 83 3.51 -21.19 5.76
C VAL A 83 3.67 -19.70 6.03
N SER A 84 3.16 -18.82 5.15
CA SER A 84 3.19 -17.38 5.38
C SER A 84 2.41 -16.95 6.62
N ALA A 85 1.25 -17.55 6.87
CA ALA A 85 0.47 -17.26 8.08
C ALA A 85 1.16 -17.78 9.35
N LEU A 86 1.72 -18.99 9.28
CA LEU A 86 2.47 -19.56 10.40
C LEU A 86 3.71 -18.72 10.73
N ALA A 87 4.45 -18.26 9.71
CA ALA A 87 5.63 -17.43 9.88
C ALA A 87 5.27 -16.06 10.46
N PHE A 88 4.18 -15.44 9.99
CA PHE A 88 3.69 -14.17 10.53
C PHE A 88 3.29 -14.24 12.01
N HIS A 89 2.76 -15.38 12.45
CA HIS A 89 2.40 -15.61 13.85
C HIS A 89 3.52 -16.24 14.70
N GLU A 90 4.74 -16.35 14.17
CA GLU A 90 5.90 -16.94 14.85
C GLU A 90 5.69 -18.40 15.30
N ILE A 91 4.84 -19.16 14.57
CA ILE A 91 4.49 -20.56 14.87
C ILE A 91 5.42 -21.55 14.12
N THR A 92 6.25 -21.06 13.20
CA THR A 92 7.20 -21.88 12.43
C THR A 92 8.58 -21.22 12.37
N THR A 93 9.62 -22.04 12.23
CA THR A 93 11.00 -21.60 11.94
C THR A 93 11.32 -21.62 10.44
N GLN A 94 10.40 -22.10 9.61
CA GLN A 94 10.55 -22.11 8.17
C GLN A 94 10.46 -20.68 7.62
N ILE A 95 11.46 -20.29 6.82
CA ILE A 95 11.44 -19.03 6.09
C ILE A 95 10.62 -19.21 4.80
N PRO A 96 9.46 -18.55 4.65
CA PRO A 96 8.66 -18.65 3.43
C PRO A 96 9.38 -18.00 2.24
N HIS A 97 9.46 -18.70 1.11
CA HIS A 97 10.05 -18.19 -0.13
C HIS A 97 9.05 -17.43 -1.02
N ALA A 98 7.76 -17.50 -0.68
CA ALA A 98 6.67 -16.83 -1.35
C ALA A 98 5.58 -16.47 -0.32
N VAL A 99 4.70 -15.54 -0.69
CA VAL A 99 3.51 -15.22 0.09
C VAL A 99 2.35 -16.12 -0.35
N ASP A 100 1.95 -17.03 0.53
CA ASP A 100 0.76 -17.85 0.37
C ASP A 100 -0.49 -17.02 0.67
N LEU A 101 -1.39 -16.95 -0.32
CA LEU A 101 -2.61 -16.14 -0.23
C LEU A 101 -3.82 -16.91 -0.75
N ALA A 102 -4.84 -17.04 0.09
CA ALA A 102 -6.15 -17.54 -0.30
C ALA A 102 -6.99 -16.40 -0.91
N LEU A 103 -7.64 -16.68 -2.04
CA LEU A 103 -8.57 -15.77 -2.70
C LEU A 103 -10.02 -16.23 -2.51
N PRO A 104 -10.98 -15.30 -2.37
CA PRO A 104 -12.40 -15.64 -2.43
C PRO A 104 -12.75 -16.34 -3.75
N ARG A 105 -13.72 -17.27 -3.69
CA ARG A 105 -14.23 -17.93 -4.91
C ARG A 105 -14.74 -16.88 -5.90
N GLY A 106 -14.41 -17.07 -7.19
CA GLY A 106 -14.81 -16.16 -8.27
C GLY A 106 -13.95 -14.90 -8.40
N MET A 107 -12.93 -14.73 -7.57
CA MET A 107 -11.92 -13.67 -7.77
C MET A 107 -10.92 -14.09 -8.84
N THR A 108 -10.61 -13.19 -9.77
CA THR A 108 -9.52 -13.37 -10.73
C THR A 108 -8.17 -13.32 -10.03
N THR A 109 -7.30 -14.29 -10.31
CA THR A 109 -5.93 -14.31 -9.81
C THR A 109 -5.19 -13.03 -10.23
N PRO A 110 -4.66 -12.24 -9.29
CA PRO A 110 -3.89 -11.05 -9.60
C PRO A 110 -2.59 -11.43 -10.35
N ALA A 111 -2.31 -10.71 -11.43
CA ALA A 111 -1.10 -10.92 -12.25
C ALA A 111 0.20 -10.47 -11.58
#